data_AF-A0A9N7KXG5-F1
#
_entry.id   AF-A0A9N7KXG5-F1
#
_cell.length_a   1.000
_cell.length_b   1.000
_cell.length_c   1.000
_cell.angle_alpha   90.00
_cell.angle_beta   90.00
_cell.angle_gamma   90.00
#
_symmetry.space_group_name_H-M   'P 1'
#
loop_
_entity.id
_entity.type
_entity.pdbx_description
1 polymer ?
#
loop_
_entity_poly.entity_id
_entity_poly.type
_entity_poly.pdbx_seq_one_letter_code
_entity_poly.pdbx_strand_id
1 'polypeptide(L)'
;MPDAATIPAGEAGNEIRRGKALLEQTARSIGPNAPDPGKRFAGNNLNCVQCHAAGPSGLPGTKPYALPLVNVAHEYPKLDVKSMKVITLQDRIAGMVGKGPVGGIPPDSAEMRAIVAYLKWLGSGGKPDTRMAKTGLYEAALPSRPANTKRGEQVYRAQCIACHQPDGTGVKQADFARGGGYSFPPIAGNDSYDDGGHMAMVPLMTRFLLLNMPYGASEQSRKLSLDDAYDVAAYVVNELPRKHNPGRVQSYPNENFRPGGFVIPEQFPGSPAAYQRARLGPFADPPALAVSAGTR
;
A
#
# COMPACT_ATOMS: atom_id res chain seq x y z
N MET A 1 20.65 -1.66 -6.03
CA MET A 1 19.73 -2.72 -6.49
C MET A 1 20.53 -3.72 -7.31
N PRO A 2 20.32 -5.03 -7.16
CA PRO A 2 20.91 -6.01 -8.07
C PRO A 2 20.36 -5.84 -9.49
N ASP A 3 21.15 -6.23 -10.48
CA ASP A 3 20.70 -6.42 -11.87
C ASP A 3 19.92 -7.75 -11.97
N ALA A 4 18.78 -7.78 -12.66
CA ALA A 4 17.98 -9.00 -12.86
C ALA A 4 18.78 -10.17 -13.49
N ALA A 5 19.84 -9.86 -14.25
CA ALA A 5 20.77 -10.84 -14.80
C ALA A 5 21.58 -11.59 -13.73
N THR A 6 21.71 -11.05 -12.51
CA THR A 6 22.43 -11.70 -11.39
C THR A 6 21.58 -12.70 -10.61
N ILE A 7 20.30 -12.88 -10.96
CA ILE A 7 19.51 -13.98 -10.40
C ILE A 7 20.23 -15.29 -10.74
N PRO A 8 20.64 -16.11 -9.74
CA PRO A 8 21.44 -17.30 -9.96
C PRO A 8 20.72 -18.31 -10.86
N ALA A 9 21.46 -19.25 -11.43
CA ALA A 9 20.88 -20.41 -12.10
C ALA A 9 20.36 -21.44 -11.09
N GLY A 10 19.59 -22.41 -11.56
CA GLY A 10 19.10 -23.53 -10.75
C GLY A 10 17.92 -23.18 -9.84
N GLU A 11 17.72 -24.02 -8.81
CA GLU A 11 16.52 -23.97 -7.96
C GLU A 11 16.36 -22.65 -7.21
N ALA A 12 17.43 -22.14 -6.61
CA ALA A 12 17.42 -20.85 -5.91
C ALA A 12 17.01 -19.69 -6.84
N GLY A 13 17.51 -19.70 -8.07
CA GLY A 13 17.11 -18.74 -9.11
C GLY A 13 15.64 -18.83 -9.49
N ASN A 14 15.14 -20.05 -9.65
CA ASN A 14 13.75 -20.31 -9.99
C ASN A 14 12.80 -19.83 -8.88
N GLU A 15 13.17 -20.00 -7.61
CA GLU A 15 12.39 -19.49 -6.47
C GLU A 15 12.33 -17.96 -6.46
N ILE A 16 13.46 -17.27 -6.71
CA ILE A 16 13.51 -15.80 -6.85
C ILE A 16 12.62 -15.32 -8.00
N ARG A 17 12.68 -15.97 -9.18
CA ARG A 17 11.84 -15.62 -10.34
C ARG A 17 10.36 -15.84 -10.05
N ARG A 18 10.01 -16.91 -9.32
CA ARG A 18 8.64 -17.15 -8.86
C ARG A 18 8.15 -16.07 -7.90
N GLY A 19 9.00 -15.63 -6.98
CA GLY A 19 8.69 -14.51 -6.07
C GLY A 19 8.43 -13.21 -6.82
N LYS A 20 9.30 -12.87 -7.79
CA LYS A 20 9.09 -11.72 -8.68
C LYS A 20 7.75 -11.80 -9.40
N ALA A 21 7.44 -12.95 -10.00
CA ALA A 21 6.17 -13.17 -10.70
C ALA A 21 4.95 -13.06 -9.77
N LEU A 22 5.06 -13.54 -8.52
CA LEU A 22 4.02 -13.40 -7.50
C LEU A 22 3.70 -11.94 -7.15
N LEU A 23 4.69 -11.04 -7.15
CA LEU A 23 4.45 -9.61 -6.94
C LEU A 23 3.75 -8.96 -8.15
N GLU A 24 4.12 -9.38 -9.36
CA GLU A 24 3.56 -8.86 -10.62
C GLU A 24 2.14 -9.38 -10.89
N GLN A 25 1.89 -10.64 -10.53
CA GLN A 25 0.69 -11.41 -10.89
C GLN A 25 0.05 -12.05 -9.65
N THR A 26 -0.02 -11.30 -8.54
CA THR A 26 -0.59 -11.76 -7.27
C THR A 26 -2.01 -12.26 -7.45
N ALA A 27 -2.86 -11.52 -8.19
CA ALA A 27 -4.24 -11.89 -8.46
C ALA A 27 -4.36 -13.25 -9.16
N ARG A 28 -3.47 -13.53 -10.11
CA ARG A 28 -3.47 -14.80 -10.86
C ARG A 28 -2.94 -15.96 -10.03
N SER A 29 -1.98 -15.67 -9.16
CA SER A 29 -1.25 -16.69 -8.43
C SER A 29 -1.97 -17.10 -7.15
N ILE A 30 -2.48 -16.11 -6.41
CA ILE A 30 -3.08 -16.28 -5.08
C ILE A 30 -4.35 -15.43 -4.84
N GLY A 31 -4.88 -14.77 -5.87
CA GLY A 31 -6.10 -13.96 -5.77
C GLY A 31 -7.38 -14.79 -5.56
N PRO A 32 -8.51 -14.15 -5.22
CA PRO A 32 -9.82 -14.80 -5.11
C PRO A 32 -10.23 -15.59 -6.36
N ASN A 33 -9.79 -15.15 -7.55
CA ASN A 33 -10.07 -15.79 -8.82
C ASN A 33 -8.89 -16.65 -9.35
N ALA A 34 -7.89 -16.95 -8.51
CA ALA A 34 -6.77 -17.79 -8.92
C ALA A 34 -7.28 -19.14 -9.48
N PRO A 35 -6.67 -19.66 -10.57
CA PRO A 35 -7.10 -20.90 -11.19
C PRO A 35 -7.09 -22.11 -10.24
N ASP A 36 -6.12 -22.15 -9.31
CA ASP A 36 -6.05 -23.15 -8.26
C ASP A 36 -6.86 -22.67 -7.03
N PRO A 37 -8.00 -23.32 -6.69
CA PRO A 37 -8.81 -22.94 -5.55
C PRO A 37 -8.06 -23.06 -4.22
N GLY A 38 -7.11 -23.99 -4.10
CA GLY A 38 -6.31 -24.20 -2.89
C GLY A 38 -5.31 -23.08 -2.60
N LYS A 39 -5.11 -22.16 -3.56
CA LYS A 39 -4.18 -21.04 -3.45
C LYS A 39 -4.84 -19.67 -3.29
N ARG A 40 -6.16 -19.61 -3.14
CA ARG A 40 -6.93 -18.35 -3.07
C ARG A 40 -6.78 -17.65 -1.71
N PHE A 41 -5.56 -17.23 -1.41
CA PHE A 41 -5.14 -16.68 -0.12
C PHE A 41 -5.39 -15.17 0.02
N ALA A 42 -5.42 -14.42 -1.09
CA ALA A 42 -5.53 -12.97 -1.05
C ALA A 42 -6.98 -12.51 -0.88
N GLY A 43 -7.16 -11.40 -0.15
CA GLY A 43 -8.48 -10.85 0.15
C GLY A 43 -9.14 -10.05 -0.98
N ASN A 44 -8.42 -9.78 -2.06
CA ASN A 44 -8.87 -9.07 -3.27
C ASN A 44 -8.02 -9.45 -4.49
N ASN A 45 -8.39 -8.96 -5.67
CA ASN A 45 -7.68 -9.21 -6.94
C ASN A 45 -6.65 -8.12 -7.31
N LEU A 46 -6.04 -7.46 -6.31
CA LEU A 46 -4.93 -6.53 -6.54
C LEU A 46 -3.59 -7.28 -6.71
N ASN A 47 -2.67 -6.68 -7.45
CA ASN A 47 -1.27 -7.11 -7.55
C ASN A 47 -0.39 -6.24 -6.66
N CYS A 48 0.64 -6.82 -6.02
CA CYS A 48 1.56 -6.05 -5.16
C CYS A 48 2.13 -4.82 -5.90
N VAL A 49 2.46 -4.98 -7.18
CA VAL A 49 3.02 -3.91 -8.03
C VAL A 49 2.10 -2.71 -8.26
N GLN A 50 0.80 -2.81 -7.97
CA GLN A 50 -0.13 -1.68 -8.10
C GLN A 50 0.13 -0.60 -7.04
N CYS A 51 0.72 -0.98 -5.89
CA CYS A 51 1.22 -0.03 -4.89
C CYS A 51 2.76 0.00 -4.87
N HIS A 52 3.40 -1.16 -4.99
CA HIS A 52 4.85 -1.34 -4.98
C HIS A 52 5.42 -1.36 -6.39
N ALA A 53 5.28 -0.23 -7.09
CA ALA A 53 5.55 -0.14 -8.52
C ALA A 53 7.02 -0.49 -8.89
N ALA A 54 7.20 -0.96 -10.12
CA ALA A 54 8.52 -1.11 -10.70
C ALA A 54 9.14 0.28 -10.97
N GLY A 55 10.41 0.43 -10.59
CA GLY A 55 11.19 1.63 -10.88
C GLY A 55 11.93 1.52 -12.22
N PRO A 56 12.91 2.40 -12.46
CA PRO A 56 13.72 2.38 -13.69
C PRO A 56 14.46 1.06 -13.95
N SER A 57 14.71 0.24 -12.92
CA SER A 57 15.31 -1.10 -13.10
C SER A 57 14.35 -2.14 -13.65
N GLY A 58 13.04 -1.82 -13.78
CA GLY A 58 12.00 -2.77 -14.21
C GLY A 58 11.64 -3.83 -13.17
N LEU A 59 12.30 -3.85 -12.01
CA LEU A 59 12.03 -4.82 -10.95
C LEU A 59 10.84 -4.37 -10.09
N PRO A 60 9.88 -5.26 -9.76
CA PRO A 60 8.79 -5.00 -8.81
C PRO A 60 9.27 -4.45 -7.47
N GLY A 61 8.58 -3.43 -6.96
CA GLY A 61 8.87 -2.83 -5.66
C GLY A 61 10.15 -2.00 -5.62
N THR A 62 10.57 -1.40 -6.74
CA THR A 62 11.81 -0.61 -6.79
C THR A 62 11.62 0.87 -7.11
N LYS A 63 10.39 1.31 -7.40
CA LYS A 63 10.13 2.72 -7.68
C LYS A 63 10.36 3.57 -6.41
N PRO A 64 11.26 4.59 -6.45
CA PRO A 64 11.47 5.51 -5.35
C PRO A 64 10.16 6.17 -4.90
N TYR A 65 9.95 6.29 -3.59
CA TYR A 65 8.75 6.88 -2.97
C TYR A 65 7.41 6.21 -3.35
N ALA A 66 7.43 5.00 -3.90
CA ALA A 66 6.27 4.16 -4.17
C ALA A 66 6.24 2.96 -3.23
N LEU A 67 6.55 3.19 -1.94
CA LEU A 67 6.71 2.13 -0.94
C LEU A 67 7.70 1.02 -1.41
N PRO A 68 8.90 1.36 -1.90
CA PRO A 68 9.80 0.34 -2.45
C PRO A 68 10.16 -0.73 -1.41
N LEU A 69 10.28 -1.97 -1.87
CA LEU A 69 10.53 -3.17 -1.08
C LEU A 69 12.03 -3.52 -1.00
N VAL A 70 12.89 -2.62 -1.45
CA VAL A 70 14.31 -2.86 -1.71
C VAL A 70 15.14 -3.22 -0.48
N ASN A 71 14.70 -2.84 0.71
CA ASN A 71 15.43 -3.08 1.96
C ASN A 71 14.64 -3.88 2.98
N VAL A 72 13.41 -4.33 2.66
CA VAL A 72 12.49 -4.86 3.68
C VAL A 72 13.02 -6.15 4.32
N ALA A 73 13.88 -6.91 3.62
CA ALA A 73 14.52 -8.08 4.21
C ALA A 73 15.46 -7.76 5.38
N HIS A 74 15.99 -6.54 5.44
CA HIS A 74 16.88 -6.06 6.50
C HIS A 74 16.16 -5.25 7.59
N GLU A 75 14.90 -4.89 7.36
CA GLU A 75 14.10 -4.11 8.32
C GLU A 75 13.29 -4.98 9.29
N TYR A 76 13.26 -6.30 9.08
CA TYR A 76 12.46 -7.22 9.86
C TYR A 76 13.34 -8.28 10.54
N PRO A 77 12.98 -8.74 11.75
CA PRO A 77 11.75 -8.40 12.50
C PRO A 77 11.77 -6.97 13.08
N LYS A 78 10.59 -6.35 13.22
CA LYS A 78 10.45 -5.01 13.86
C LYS A 78 9.15 -4.85 14.62
N LEU A 79 9.13 -3.88 15.52
CA LEU A 79 7.90 -3.44 16.19
C LEU A 79 6.93 -2.83 15.15
N ASP A 80 5.77 -3.45 15.01
CA ASP A 80 4.65 -2.91 14.27
C ASP A 80 3.76 -2.10 15.21
N VAL A 81 3.76 -0.77 15.05
CA VAL A 81 2.99 0.15 15.90
C VAL A 81 1.48 -0.02 15.75
N LYS A 82 1.00 -0.63 14.65
CA LYS A 82 -0.41 -0.90 14.43
C LYS A 82 -0.92 -2.01 15.37
N SER A 83 -0.12 -3.04 15.60
CA SER A 83 -0.46 -4.17 16.50
C SER A 83 0.23 -4.11 17.87
N MET A 84 1.24 -3.24 18.03
CA MET A 84 2.15 -3.20 19.17
C MET A 84 2.87 -4.53 19.44
N LYS A 85 3.17 -5.28 18.38
CA LYS A 85 3.90 -6.55 18.44
C LYS A 85 5.16 -6.47 17.58
N VAL A 86 6.18 -7.24 17.94
CA VAL A 86 7.30 -7.52 17.03
C VAL A 86 6.80 -8.53 16.00
N ILE A 87 6.91 -8.18 14.72
CA ILE A 87 6.45 -9.02 13.62
C ILE A 87 7.61 -9.38 12.69
N THR A 88 7.51 -10.53 12.03
CA THR A 88 8.45 -10.96 10.99
C THR A 88 8.11 -10.34 9.63
N LEU A 89 8.99 -10.53 8.64
CA LEU A 89 8.68 -10.14 7.26
C LEU A 89 7.49 -10.93 6.72
N GLN A 90 7.39 -12.22 7.05
CA GLN A 90 6.28 -13.09 6.65
C GLN A 90 4.95 -12.62 7.22
N ASP A 91 4.93 -12.21 8.51
CA ASP A 91 3.74 -11.62 9.13
C ASP A 91 3.30 -10.35 8.40
N ARG A 92 4.28 -9.50 8.01
CA ARG A 92 3.98 -8.30 7.22
C ARG A 92 3.39 -8.66 5.86
N ILE A 93 3.98 -9.61 5.14
CA ILE A 93 3.48 -10.07 3.83
C ILE A 93 2.07 -10.63 3.98
N ALA A 94 1.82 -11.51 4.96
CA ALA A 94 0.52 -12.09 5.22
C ALA A 94 -0.54 -11.02 5.52
N GLY A 95 -0.18 -9.99 6.30
CA GLY A 95 -1.06 -8.84 6.57
C GLY A 95 -1.40 -8.02 5.32
N MET A 96 -0.47 -7.88 4.36
CA MET A 96 -0.71 -7.17 3.09
C MET A 96 -1.53 -8.01 2.09
N VAL A 97 -1.33 -9.33 2.08
CA VAL A 97 -2.13 -10.28 1.27
C VAL A 97 -3.58 -10.33 1.78
N GLY A 98 -3.77 -10.22 3.09
CA GLY A 98 -5.08 -10.32 3.74
C GLY A 98 -5.55 -11.77 3.85
N LYS A 99 -6.87 -11.96 3.89
CA LYS A 99 -7.50 -13.28 3.98
C LYS A 99 -8.48 -13.46 2.84
N GLY A 100 -8.23 -14.48 2.01
CA GLY A 100 -9.07 -14.87 0.89
C GLY A 100 -10.03 -16.02 1.22
N PRO A 101 -10.66 -16.62 0.20
CA PRO A 101 -11.59 -17.73 0.35
C PRO A 101 -11.09 -18.93 1.16
N VAL A 102 -9.78 -19.22 1.12
CA VAL A 102 -9.18 -20.35 1.87
C VAL A 102 -8.40 -19.91 3.12
N GLY A 103 -8.58 -18.64 3.54
CA GLY A 103 -7.81 -18.04 4.63
C GLY A 103 -6.62 -17.23 4.14
N GLY A 104 -5.68 -16.94 5.03
CA GLY A 104 -4.45 -16.20 4.72
C GLY A 104 -3.36 -17.10 4.14
N ILE A 105 -2.35 -16.49 3.53
CA ILE A 105 -1.17 -17.20 3.01
C ILE A 105 -0.41 -17.90 4.14
N PRO A 106 -0.16 -19.23 4.07
CA PRO A 106 0.60 -19.93 5.10
C PRO A 106 2.07 -19.45 5.16
N PRO A 107 2.67 -19.29 6.36
CA PRO A 107 4.03 -18.77 6.52
C PRO A 107 5.11 -19.67 5.90
N ASP A 108 4.82 -20.97 5.77
CA ASP A 108 5.66 -22.01 5.18
C ASP A 108 5.16 -22.47 3.80
N SER A 109 4.26 -21.73 3.16
CA SER A 109 3.84 -22.01 1.77
C SER A 109 4.98 -21.78 0.78
N ALA A 110 4.91 -22.43 -0.38
CA ALA A 110 5.85 -22.21 -1.47
C ALA A 110 5.78 -20.76 -1.99
N GLU A 111 4.59 -20.16 -1.96
CA GLU A 111 4.34 -18.78 -2.36
C GLU A 111 5.01 -17.79 -1.40
N MET A 112 4.88 -18.00 -0.09
CA MET A 112 5.55 -17.16 0.92
C MET A 112 7.07 -17.25 0.80
N ARG A 113 7.62 -18.47 0.69
CA ARG A 113 9.08 -18.66 0.52
C ARG A 113 9.59 -17.96 -0.74
N ALA A 114 8.88 -18.07 -1.85
CA ALA A 114 9.26 -17.42 -3.10
C ALA A 114 9.27 -15.89 -2.98
N ILE A 115 8.23 -15.29 -2.37
CA ILE A 115 8.19 -13.84 -2.11
C ILE A 115 9.38 -13.42 -1.25
N VAL A 116 9.65 -14.12 -0.15
CA VAL A 116 10.77 -13.82 0.74
C VAL A 116 12.11 -13.98 0.03
N ALA A 117 12.28 -15.02 -0.80
CA ALA A 117 13.50 -15.24 -1.59
C ALA A 117 13.76 -14.06 -2.55
N TYR A 118 12.71 -13.59 -3.26
CA TYR A 118 12.82 -12.40 -4.10
C TYR A 118 13.21 -11.16 -3.29
N LEU A 119 12.58 -10.90 -2.15
CA LEU A 119 12.87 -9.73 -1.32
C LEU A 119 14.29 -9.76 -0.72
N LYS A 120 14.77 -10.95 -0.32
CA LYS A 120 16.16 -11.15 0.13
C LYS A 120 17.16 -10.90 -0.98
N TRP A 121 16.92 -11.44 -2.18
CA TRP A 121 17.77 -11.18 -3.34
C TRP A 121 17.75 -9.69 -3.72
N LEU A 122 16.57 -9.07 -3.74
CA LEU A 122 16.39 -7.66 -4.09
C LEU A 122 17.18 -6.73 -3.15
N GLY A 123 17.24 -7.08 -1.86
CA GLY A 123 17.99 -6.38 -0.82
C GLY A 123 19.43 -6.86 -0.61
N SER A 124 19.97 -7.73 -1.45
CA SER A 124 21.31 -8.34 -1.25
C SER A 124 22.46 -7.33 -1.18
N GLY A 125 22.32 -6.18 -1.85
CA GLY A 125 23.29 -5.08 -1.77
C GLY A 125 23.03 -4.09 -0.62
N GLY A 126 21.92 -4.22 0.11
CA GLY A 126 21.60 -3.43 1.29
C GLY A 126 22.39 -3.88 2.51
N LYS A 127 22.60 -2.97 3.46
CA LYS A 127 23.22 -3.29 4.76
C LYS A 127 22.13 -3.29 5.84
N PRO A 128 22.17 -4.25 6.79
CA PRO A 128 21.35 -4.17 8.00
C PRO A 128 21.48 -2.80 8.69
N ASP A 129 20.38 -2.35 9.30
CA ASP A 129 20.30 -1.10 10.06
C ASP A 129 20.64 0.18 9.29
N THR A 130 20.64 0.13 7.95
CA THR A 130 20.82 1.33 7.11
C THR A 130 19.50 1.82 6.54
N ARG A 131 19.23 3.12 6.69
CA ARG A 131 18.11 3.79 6.02
C ARG A 131 18.48 4.05 4.57
N MET A 132 17.91 3.29 3.65
CA MET A 132 18.06 3.58 2.22
C MET A 132 17.31 4.87 1.85
N ALA A 133 17.98 5.76 1.13
CA ALA A 133 17.35 6.96 0.60
C ALA A 133 16.18 6.60 -0.34
N LYS A 134 15.18 7.48 -0.40
CA LYS A 134 13.99 7.36 -1.27
C LYS A 134 13.14 6.10 -1.05
N THR A 135 13.25 5.51 0.13
CA THR A 135 12.33 4.47 0.63
C THR A 135 11.08 5.07 1.27
N GLY A 136 10.05 4.25 1.46
CA GLY A 136 8.75 4.73 1.97
C GLY A 136 8.00 5.63 0.98
N LEU A 137 7.36 6.67 1.51
CA LEU A 137 6.72 7.74 0.74
C LEU A 137 7.50 9.04 0.91
N TYR A 138 7.32 9.96 -0.03
CA TYR A 138 7.93 11.28 0.10
C TYR A 138 7.34 12.04 1.29
N GLU A 139 8.22 12.53 2.17
CA GLU A 139 7.84 13.32 3.33
C GLU A 139 7.54 14.76 2.86
N ALA A 140 6.25 15.03 2.62
CA ALA A 140 5.74 16.38 2.41
C ALA A 140 5.03 16.88 3.68
N ALA A 141 5.30 18.14 4.04
CA ALA A 141 4.52 18.86 5.05
C ALA A 141 3.10 19.09 4.49
N LEU A 142 2.09 18.51 5.14
CA LEU A 142 0.72 18.57 4.65
C LEU A 142 0.11 19.97 4.86
N PRO A 143 -0.87 20.38 4.03
CA PRO A 143 -1.53 21.67 4.21
C PRO A 143 -2.12 21.83 5.61
N SER A 144 -1.90 23.00 6.23
CA SER A 144 -2.44 23.37 7.56
C SER A 144 -3.92 23.77 7.51
N ARG A 145 -4.71 23.07 6.69
CA ARG A 145 -6.14 23.28 6.47
C ARG A 145 -6.88 21.94 6.39
N PRO A 146 -8.21 21.92 6.60
CA PRO A 146 -9.04 20.80 6.20
C PRO A 146 -8.93 20.55 4.68
N ALA A 147 -8.96 19.28 4.29
CA ALA A 147 -9.06 18.86 2.91
C ALA A 147 -10.46 19.20 2.35
N ASN A 148 -10.51 19.58 1.08
CA ASN A 148 -11.74 19.95 0.38
C ASN A 148 -12.16 18.82 -0.57
N THR A 149 -13.10 17.98 -0.15
CA THR A 149 -13.54 16.82 -0.94
C THR A 149 -14.25 17.21 -2.24
N LYS A 150 -14.89 18.39 -2.31
CA LYS A 150 -15.51 18.90 -3.54
C LYS A 150 -14.46 19.27 -4.59
N ARG A 151 -13.39 19.95 -4.19
CA ARG A 151 -12.23 20.19 -5.07
C ARG A 151 -11.57 18.86 -5.44
N GLY A 152 -11.44 17.94 -4.48
CA GLY A 152 -10.94 16.59 -4.70
C GLY A 152 -11.71 15.84 -5.78
N GLU A 153 -13.04 15.91 -5.78
CA GLU A 153 -13.87 15.33 -6.83
C GLU A 153 -13.56 15.92 -8.21
N GLN A 154 -13.38 17.24 -8.31
CA GLN A 154 -13.04 17.90 -9.57
C GLN A 154 -11.68 17.40 -10.11
N VAL A 155 -10.68 17.30 -9.23
CA VAL A 155 -9.37 16.73 -9.57
C VAL A 155 -9.52 15.27 -10.00
N TYR A 156 -10.32 14.48 -9.28
CA TYR A 156 -10.58 13.08 -9.61
C TYR A 156 -11.16 12.92 -11.03
N ARG A 157 -12.20 13.71 -11.34
CA ARG A 157 -12.84 13.73 -12.67
C ARG A 157 -11.87 14.18 -13.77
N ALA A 158 -10.97 15.11 -13.48
CA ALA A 158 -10.03 15.62 -14.47
C ALA A 158 -8.82 14.69 -14.70
N GLN A 159 -8.34 14.00 -13.67
CA GLN A 159 -7.00 13.38 -13.67
C GLN A 159 -7.00 11.87 -13.38
N CYS A 160 -8.09 11.30 -12.85
CA CYS A 160 -8.10 9.93 -12.32
C CYS A 160 -9.16 9.04 -12.97
N ILE A 161 -10.32 9.60 -13.30
CA ILE A 161 -11.53 8.86 -13.71
C ILE A 161 -11.34 8.00 -14.96
N ALA A 162 -10.49 8.45 -15.90
CA ALA A 162 -10.22 7.73 -17.14
C ALA A 162 -9.63 6.34 -16.90
N CYS A 163 -8.89 6.16 -15.80
CA CYS A 163 -8.27 4.88 -15.44
C CYS A 163 -9.04 4.18 -14.31
N HIS A 164 -9.39 4.91 -13.25
CA HIS A 164 -9.97 4.31 -12.04
C HIS A 164 -11.50 4.19 -12.06
N GLN A 165 -12.17 4.70 -13.11
CA GLN A 165 -13.63 4.74 -13.28
C GLN A 165 -14.36 5.69 -12.31
N PRO A 166 -15.59 6.15 -12.62
CA PRO A 166 -16.31 7.11 -11.77
C PRO A 166 -16.50 6.69 -10.31
N ASP A 167 -16.66 5.39 -10.06
CA ASP A 167 -16.88 4.81 -8.74
C ASP A 167 -15.59 4.26 -8.10
N GLY A 168 -14.43 4.45 -8.74
CA GLY A 168 -13.15 3.95 -8.27
C GLY A 168 -12.97 2.44 -8.38
N THR A 169 -13.82 1.72 -9.13
CA THR A 169 -13.74 0.26 -9.26
C THR A 169 -12.72 -0.24 -10.28
N GLY A 170 -12.02 0.68 -10.97
CA GLY A 170 -10.96 0.35 -11.90
C GLY A 170 -11.44 -0.40 -13.15
N VAL A 171 -10.49 -0.98 -13.88
CA VAL A 171 -10.75 -1.71 -15.14
C VAL A 171 -10.21 -3.12 -15.03
N LYS A 172 -11.12 -4.10 -15.05
CA LYS A 172 -10.78 -5.53 -15.02
C LYS A 172 -10.09 -5.95 -16.32
N GLN A 173 -9.14 -6.88 -16.23
CA GLN A 173 -8.61 -7.56 -17.41
C GLN A 173 -9.68 -8.47 -18.03
N ALA A 174 -9.53 -8.78 -19.33
CA ALA A 174 -10.47 -9.64 -20.05
C ALA A 174 -10.61 -11.05 -19.43
N ASP A 175 -9.56 -11.54 -18.79
CA ASP A 175 -9.51 -12.83 -18.09
C ASP A 175 -9.65 -12.70 -16.56
N PHE A 176 -10.26 -11.63 -16.05
CA PHE A 176 -10.46 -11.40 -14.61
C PHE A 176 -11.06 -12.60 -13.86
N ALA A 177 -12.06 -13.25 -14.44
CA ALA A 177 -12.71 -14.43 -13.86
C ALA A 177 -11.78 -15.67 -13.75
N ARG A 178 -10.66 -15.64 -14.47
CA ARG A 178 -9.59 -16.67 -14.44
C ARG A 178 -8.32 -16.18 -13.73
N GLY A 179 -8.43 -15.11 -12.96
CA GLY A 179 -7.34 -14.57 -12.14
C GLY A 179 -6.54 -13.44 -12.78
N GLY A 180 -6.95 -12.91 -13.93
CA GLY A 180 -6.23 -11.81 -14.60
C GLY A 180 -6.07 -10.54 -13.76
N GLY A 181 -6.97 -10.29 -12.80
CA GLY A 181 -6.97 -9.07 -12.01
C GLY A 181 -7.30 -7.83 -12.85
N TYR A 182 -6.60 -6.72 -12.61
CA TYR A 182 -6.98 -5.40 -13.13
C TYR A 182 -5.89 -4.76 -14.01
N SER A 183 -6.30 -4.18 -15.13
CA SER A 183 -5.46 -3.27 -15.93
C SER A 183 -5.25 -1.93 -15.20
N PHE A 184 -6.32 -1.41 -14.59
CA PHE A 184 -6.27 -0.29 -13.67
C PHE A 184 -6.92 -0.69 -12.35
N PRO A 185 -6.21 -0.61 -11.21
CA PRO A 185 -6.70 -1.18 -9.96
C PRO A 185 -7.93 -0.45 -9.43
N PRO A 186 -8.85 -1.16 -8.76
CA PRO A 186 -9.87 -0.54 -7.94
C PRO A 186 -9.20 0.16 -6.77
N ILE A 187 -9.51 1.44 -6.61
CA ILE A 187 -9.12 2.25 -5.44
C ILE A 187 -10.29 2.42 -4.47
N ALA A 188 -11.45 1.87 -4.79
CA ALA A 188 -12.68 1.88 -4.01
C ALA A 188 -13.47 0.57 -4.22
N GLY A 189 -14.50 0.36 -3.40
CA GLY A 189 -15.34 -0.82 -3.43
C GLY A 189 -14.75 -2.04 -2.70
N ASN A 190 -15.38 -3.19 -2.90
CA ASN A 190 -15.11 -4.41 -2.12
C ASN A 190 -13.90 -5.22 -2.60
N ASP A 191 -13.46 -5.03 -3.85
CA ASP A 191 -12.27 -5.69 -4.42
C ASP A 191 -11.02 -4.79 -4.36
N SER A 192 -11.03 -3.80 -3.46
CA SER A 192 -9.90 -2.91 -3.15
C SER A 192 -9.36 -3.17 -1.74
N TYR A 193 -8.46 -2.31 -1.25
CA TYR A 193 -8.06 -2.30 0.16
C TYR A 193 -9.21 -1.78 1.05
N ASP A 194 -9.26 -2.29 2.28
CA ASP A 194 -10.28 -1.93 3.27
C ASP A 194 -9.95 -0.64 4.06
N ASP A 195 -10.89 -0.19 4.90
CA ASP A 195 -10.73 0.98 5.79
C ASP A 195 -9.80 0.74 6.99
N GLY A 196 -9.28 -0.47 7.16
CA GLY A 196 -8.22 -0.81 8.11
C GLY A 196 -6.81 -0.62 7.51
N GLY A 197 -6.70 -0.43 6.20
CA GLY A 197 -5.44 -0.27 5.47
C GLY A 197 -4.81 1.12 5.60
N HIS A 198 -3.49 1.18 5.41
CA HIS A 198 -2.72 2.44 5.41
C HIS A 198 -3.14 3.39 4.28
N MET A 199 -3.52 2.85 3.12
CA MET A 199 -4.02 3.64 1.99
C MET A 199 -5.41 4.24 2.22
N ALA A 200 -6.12 3.85 3.29
CA ALA A 200 -7.36 4.48 3.72
C ALA A 200 -7.13 5.68 4.66
N MET A 201 -5.91 6.23 4.70
CA MET A 201 -5.57 7.43 5.48
C MET A 201 -5.21 8.57 4.54
N VAL A 202 -5.88 9.73 4.69
CA VAL A 202 -5.67 10.90 3.81
C VAL A 202 -4.20 11.37 3.76
N PRO A 203 -3.46 11.49 4.87
CA PRO A 203 -2.03 11.85 4.85
C PRO A 203 -1.17 10.94 3.99
N LEU A 204 -1.38 9.63 4.12
CA LEU A 204 -0.59 8.62 3.44
C LEU A 204 -0.94 8.56 1.96
N MET A 205 -2.23 8.56 1.64
CA MET A 205 -2.71 8.65 0.26
C MET A 205 -2.18 9.89 -0.43
N THR A 206 -2.21 11.06 0.22
CA THR A 206 -1.67 12.32 -0.32
C THR A 206 -0.21 12.16 -0.74
N ARG A 207 0.64 11.62 0.14
CA ARG A 207 2.06 11.40 -0.11
C ARG A 207 2.30 10.37 -1.22
N PHE A 208 1.46 9.34 -1.31
CA PHE A 208 1.50 8.38 -2.42
C PHE A 208 1.16 9.05 -3.74
N LEU A 209 0.01 9.74 -3.82
CA LEU A 209 -0.46 10.38 -5.05
C LEU A 209 0.54 11.41 -5.57
N LEU A 210 1.11 12.25 -4.71
CA LEU A 210 2.01 13.34 -5.08
C LEU A 210 3.13 12.93 -6.05
N LEU A 211 3.73 11.74 -5.84
CA LEU A 211 4.83 11.24 -6.66
C LEU A 211 4.50 9.98 -7.48
N ASN A 212 3.28 9.45 -7.37
CA ASN A 212 2.91 8.21 -8.06
C ASN A 212 1.70 8.34 -8.97
N MET A 213 0.91 9.41 -8.83
CA MET A 213 -0.29 9.62 -9.63
C MET A 213 -0.43 11.06 -10.14
N PRO A 214 -1.07 11.26 -11.31
CA PRO A 214 -1.35 10.26 -12.34
C PRO A 214 -0.11 9.47 -12.81
N TYR A 215 -0.34 8.37 -13.53
CA TYR A 215 0.73 7.50 -14.01
C TYR A 215 1.83 8.31 -14.74
N GLY A 216 3.09 7.97 -14.48
CA GLY A 216 4.25 8.74 -14.94
C GLY A 216 4.68 9.87 -14.00
N ALA A 217 3.98 10.12 -12.90
CA ALA A 217 4.48 11.01 -11.85
C ALA A 217 5.77 10.48 -11.20
N SER A 218 6.64 11.42 -10.84
CA SER A 218 7.90 11.19 -10.13
C SER A 218 8.28 12.41 -9.29
N GLU A 219 9.36 12.30 -8.53
CA GLU A 219 9.95 13.44 -7.82
C GLU A 219 10.31 14.61 -8.76
N GLN A 220 10.84 14.30 -9.95
CA GLN A 220 11.29 15.27 -10.95
C GLN A 220 10.16 15.79 -11.84
N SER A 221 9.07 15.03 -11.99
CA SER A 221 7.93 15.38 -12.82
C SER A 221 6.64 15.10 -12.05
N ARG A 222 6.36 15.93 -11.04
CA ARG A 222 5.07 15.91 -10.34
C ARG A 222 3.95 16.28 -11.31
N LYS A 223 2.82 15.58 -11.20
CA LYS A 223 1.63 15.80 -12.03
C LYS A 223 0.50 16.48 -11.26
N LEU A 224 0.53 16.40 -9.93
CA LEU A 224 -0.39 17.08 -9.03
C LEU A 224 0.40 18.08 -8.18
N SER A 225 -0.25 19.20 -7.85
CA SER A 225 0.19 20.02 -6.73
C SER A 225 -0.05 19.27 -5.41
N LEU A 226 0.60 19.70 -4.33
CA LEU A 226 0.34 19.12 -3.00
C LEU A 226 -1.12 19.33 -2.56
N ASP A 227 -1.70 20.50 -2.84
CA ASP A 227 -3.09 20.80 -2.51
C ASP A 227 -4.07 19.89 -3.28
N ASP A 228 -3.83 19.66 -4.57
CA ASP A 228 -4.69 18.78 -5.37
C ASP A 228 -4.55 17.32 -4.92
N ALA A 229 -3.33 16.86 -4.63
CA ALA A 229 -3.08 15.52 -4.09
C ALA A 229 -3.77 15.34 -2.72
N TYR A 230 -3.80 16.38 -1.90
CA TYR A 230 -4.43 16.37 -0.58
C TYR A 230 -5.96 16.29 -0.67
N ASP A 231 -6.55 17.13 -1.52
CA ASP A 231 -7.99 17.21 -1.69
C ASP A 231 -8.55 15.95 -2.38
N VAL A 232 -7.87 15.44 -3.42
CA VAL A 232 -8.29 14.20 -4.10
C VAL A 232 -8.09 12.96 -3.22
N ALA A 233 -7.04 12.92 -2.38
CA ALA A 233 -6.87 11.86 -1.39
C ALA A 233 -8.05 11.83 -0.41
N ALA A 234 -8.49 12.99 0.07
CA ALA A 234 -9.65 13.08 0.95
C ALA A 234 -10.93 12.62 0.26
N TYR A 235 -11.17 13.00 -0.99
CA TYR A 235 -12.32 12.52 -1.77
C TYR A 235 -12.31 10.99 -1.90
N VAL A 236 -11.19 10.40 -2.32
CA VAL A 236 -11.07 8.93 -2.51
C VAL A 236 -11.25 8.16 -1.20
N VAL A 237 -10.76 8.70 -0.08
CA VAL A 237 -10.85 8.03 1.23
C VAL A 237 -12.23 8.20 1.87
N ASN A 238 -12.84 9.37 1.74
CA ASN A 238 -14.03 9.73 2.53
C ASN A 238 -15.35 9.68 1.76
N GLU A 239 -15.33 9.74 0.42
CA GLU A 239 -16.55 9.87 -0.40
C GLU A 239 -16.77 8.66 -1.33
N LEU A 240 -15.72 7.92 -1.67
CA LEU A 240 -15.84 6.68 -2.44
C LEU A 240 -16.12 5.47 -1.54
N PRO A 241 -16.85 4.44 -2.03
CA PRO A 241 -17.18 3.26 -1.24
C PRO A 241 -15.92 2.50 -0.79
N ARG A 242 -15.97 1.91 0.40
CA ARG A 242 -14.85 1.18 1.00
C ARG A 242 -15.36 -0.06 1.74
N LYS A 243 -14.65 -1.18 1.56
CA LYS A 243 -14.88 -2.37 2.40
C LYS A 243 -14.56 -2.03 3.85
N HIS A 244 -15.49 -2.29 4.76
CA HIS A 244 -15.27 -2.14 6.18
C HIS A 244 -14.51 -3.35 6.75
N ASN A 245 -13.48 -3.10 7.54
CA ASN A 245 -12.73 -4.08 8.31
C ASN A 245 -13.12 -3.98 9.79
N PRO A 246 -13.94 -4.91 10.32
CA PRO A 246 -14.36 -4.84 11.71
C PRO A 246 -13.21 -4.97 12.71
N GLY A 247 -12.08 -5.56 12.32
CA GLY A 247 -10.88 -5.66 13.16
C GLY A 247 -10.12 -4.35 13.33
N ARG A 248 -10.46 -3.30 12.56
CA ARG A 248 -9.74 -2.01 12.61
C ARG A 248 -9.83 -1.33 13.99
N VAL A 249 -10.88 -1.61 14.76
CA VAL A 249 -11.06 -1.09 16.13
C VAL A 249 -9.96 -1.51 17.10
N GLN A 250 -9.24 -2.60 16.80
CA GLN A 250 -8.11 -3.10 17.59
C GLN A 250 -6.77 -2.52 17.13
N SER A 251 -6.74 -1.74 16.05
CA SER A 251 -5.52 -1.16 15.49
C SER A 251 -5.10 0.07 16.29
N TYR A 252 -3.79 0.21 16.48
CA TYR A 252 -3.16 1.27 17.27
C TYR A 252 -3.71 1.29 18.72
N PRO A 253 -3.49 0.22 19.50
CA PRO A 253 -3.96 0.14 20.88
C PRO A 253 -3.30 1.20 21.77
N ASN A 254 -2.12 1.71 21.39
CA ASN A 254 -1.55 2.92 21.96
C ASN A 254 -1.86 4.11 21.05
N GLU A 255 -2.68 5.03 21.55
CA GLU A 255 -3.19 6.17 20.79
C GLU A 255 -2.09 7.16 20.36
N ASN A 256 -0.98 7.21 21.10
CA ASN A 256 0.16 8.08 20.78
C ASN A 256 0.85 7.69 19.46
N PHE A 257 0.64 6.46 18.99
CA PHE A 257 1.16 5.96 17.71
C PHE A 257 0.10 5.89 16.61
N ARG A 258 -1.16 6.27 16.89
CA ARG A 258 -2.22 6.28 15.89
C ARG A 258 -1.93 7.37 14.85
N PRO A 259 -1.77 7.04 13.57
CA PRO A 259 -1.49 8.03 12.55
C PRO A 259 -2.69 8.93 12.29
N GLY A 260 -2.43 10.20 11.97
CA GLY A 260 -3.46 11.11 11.49
C GLY A 260 -4.19 10.54 10.28
N GLY A 261 -5.51 10.73 10.24
CA GLY A 261 -6.36 10.19 9.17
C GLY A 261 -6.74 8.72 9.32
N PHE A 262 -6.26 7.99 10.32
CA PHE A 262 -6.86 6.72 10.72
C PHE A 262 -8.03 6.95 11.66
N VAL A 263 -9.22 7.15 11.08
CA VAL A 263 -10.41 7.58 11.81
C VAL A 263 -11.38 6.42 12.00
N ILE A 264 -11.72 6.14 13.26
CA ILE A 264 -12.76 5.18 13.64
C ILE A 264 -13.91 5.99 14.25
N PRO A 265 -15.11 6.00 13.65
CA PRO A 265 -16.24 6.81 14.13
C PRO A 265 -16.56 6.62 15.61
N GLU A 266 -16.46 5.38 16.11
CA GLU A 266 -16.73 4.99 17.49
C GLU A 266 -15.82 5.69 18.51
N GLN A 267 -14.68 6.24 18.07
CA GLN A 267 -13.76 7.01 18.91
C GLN A 267 -14.21 8.46 19.15
N PHE A 268 -15.28 8.91 18.51
CA PHE A 268 -15.78 10.30 18.60
C PHE A 268 -17.23 10.38 19.11
N PRO A 269 -17.56 9.75 20.26
CA PRO A 269 -18.92 9.79 20.79
C PRO A 269 -19.34 11.24 21.08
N GLY A 270 -20.50 11.64 20.57
CA GLY A 270 -21.07 12.97 20.81
C GLY A 270 -20.26 14.14 20.26
N SER A 271 -19.23 13.90 19.42
CA SER A 271 -18.31 14.96 18.96
C SER A 271 -18.20 15.04 17.43
N PRO A 272 -19.27 15.44 16.70
CA PRO A 272 -19.24 15.55 15.24
C PRO A 272 -18.11 16.44 14.70
N ALA A 273 -17.81 17.55 15.38
CA ALA A 273 -16.72 18.45 14.97
C ALA A 273 -15.34 17.78 15.08
N ALA A 274 -15.10 17.01 16.14
CA ALA A 274 -13.84 16.28 16.32
C ALA A 274 -13.71 15.15 15.28
N TYR A 275 -14.81 14.44 14.98
CA TYR A 275 -14.86 13.44 13.92
C TYR A 275 -14.54 14.05 12.54
N GLN A 276 -15.14 15.20 12.20
CA GLN A 276 -14.86 15.89 10.94
C GLN A 276 -13.40 16.36 10.85
N ARG A 277 -12.85 16.93 11.93
CA ARG A 277 -11.44 17.30 12.01
C ARG A 277 -10.52 16.09 11.83
N ALA A 278 -10.86 14.95 12.42
CA ALA A 278 -10.06 13.74 12.26
C ALA A 278 -10.08 13.20 10.82
N ARG A 279 -11.21 13.35 10.10
CA ARG A 279 -11.38 12.88 8.71
C ARG A 279 -10.73 13.77 7.67
N LEU A 280 -10.75 15.07 7.89
CA LEU A 280 -10.38 16.07 6.89
C LEU A 280 -9.13 16.86 7.27
N GLY A 281 -8.64 16.72 8.50
CA GLY A 281 -7.51 17.48 8.98
C GLY A 281 -7.88 18.86 9.52
N PRO A 282 -6.89 19.76 9.72
CA PRO A 282 -5.48 19.59 9.35
C PRO A 282 -4.84 18.38 10.04
N PHE A 283 -4.03 17.64 9.29
CA PHE A 283 -3.31 16.48 9.82
C PHE A 283 -1.94 16.92 10.31
N ALA A 284 -1.63 16.54 11.54
CA ALA A 284 -0.28 16.58 12.06
C ALA A 284 0.27 15.15 12.11
N ASP A 285 1.57 15.00 11.88
CA ASP A 285 2.22 13.73 12.18
C ASP A 285 2.17 13.50 13.72
N PRO A 286 1.96 12.25 14.19
CA PRO A 286 1.93 11.95 15.61
C PRO A 286 3.22 12.39 16.31
N PRO A 287 3.16 12.88 17.56
CA PRO A 287 4.35 13.32 18.30
C PRO A 287 5.47 12.26 18.34
N ALA A 288 5.12 10.98 18.47
CA ALA A 288 6.08 9.88 18.52
C ALA A 288 6.83 9.64 17.18
N LEU A 289 6.22 9.98 16.04
CA LEU A 289 6.88 9.90 14.74
C LEU A 289 7.77 11.12 14.49
N ALA A 290 7.41 12.29 15.03
CA ALA A 290 8.21 13.52 14.98
C ALA A 290 9.54 13.39 15.76
N VAL A 291 9.55 12.77 16.95
CA VAL A 291 10.76 12.55 17.76
C VAL A 291 11.75 11.61 17.06
N SER A 292 11.23 10.63 16.32
CA SER A 292 12.05 9.66 15.60
C SER A 292 12.64 10.17 14.29
N ALA A 293 12.21 11.34 13.81
CA ALA A 293 12.81 12.04 12.68
C ALA A 293 14.01 12.91 13.11
N GLY A 294 14.08 13.30 14.39
CA GLY A 294 15.19 14.10 14.95
C GLY A 294 16.33 13.28 15.57
N THR A 295 16.17 11.97 15.69
CA THR A 295 17.15 11.06 16.32
C THR A 295 17.60 9.90 15.41
N ARG A 296 17.39 10.02 14.08
CA ARG A 296 17.80 9.00 13.09
C ARG A 296 18.62 9.60 11.96
#